data_AF-A0A2N0ZF94-F1
#
_entry.id   AF-A0A2N0ZF94-F1
#
_cell.length_a   1.000
_cell.length_b   1.000
_cell.length_c   1.000
_cell.angle_alpha   90.00
_cell.angle_beta   90.00
_cell.angle_gamma   90.00
#
_symmetry.space_group_name_H-M   'P 1'
#
loop_
_entity.id
_entity.type
_entity.pdbx_description
1 polymer ?
#
loop_
_entity_poly.entity_id
_entity_poly.type
_entity_poly.pdbx_seq_one_letter_code
_entity_poly.pdbx_strand_id
1 'polypeptide(L)'
;MNRLVDLANVKAKRSNDLNDCHKKFIKEAVNANKEMVINSIKNMKQFDPHFVIETVTLQIISLALAQKSQEAILEDIAGGFIFDLKDSLHRAFMRDSNVYLALGGELNVG
;
A
#
# COMPACT_ATOMS: atom_id res chain seq x y z
N MET A 1 -35.77 25.72 -12.86
CA MET A 1 -35.59 24.26 -12.80
C MET A 1 -34.17 23.96 -12.33
N ASN A 2 -34.05 23.50 -11.08
CA ASN A 2 -32.79 23.29 -10.38
C ASN A 2 -32.04 22.09 -10.96
N ARG A 3 -30.78 22.30 -11.36
CA ARG A 3 -29.80 21.23 -11.54
C ARG A 3 -29.46 20.68 -10.15
N LEU A 4 -30.29 19.75 -9.68
CA LEU A 4 -29.82 18.69 -8.79
C LEU A 4 -28.79 17.91 -9.59
N VAL A 5 -27.55 18.42 -9.62
CA VAL A 5 -26.39 17.65 -10.04
C VAL A 5 -26.46 16.38 -9.21
N ASP A 6 -26.62 15.26 -9.89
CA ASP A 6 -26.85 13.96 -9.33
C ASP A 6 -25.72 13.59 -8.36
N LEU A 7 -25.92 13.96 -7.08
CA LEU A 7 -24.92 13.85 -6.02
C LEU A 7 -24.49 12.41 -5.81
N ALA A 8 -25.35 11.44 -6.16
CA ALA A 8 -25.03 10.03 -6.17
C ALA A 8 -24.00 9.69 -7.26
N ASN A 9 -24.19 10.21 -8.48
CA ASN A 9 -23.22 10.06 -9.57
C ASN A 9 -21.89 10.78 -9.28
N VAL A 10 -21.91 11.96 -8.64
CA VAL A 10 -20.67 12.67 -8.25
C VAL A 10 -19.92 11.94 -7.13
N LYS A 11 -20.63 11.39 -6.12
CA LYS A 11 -20.01 10.58 -5.05
C LYS A 11 -19.44 9.27 -5.57
N ALA A 12 -20.19 8.54 -6.42
CA ALA A 12 -19.75 7.27 -6.99
C ALA A 12 -18.54 7.44 -7.92
N LYS A 13 -18.50 8.53 -8.70
CA LYS A 13 -17.36 8.84 -9.56
C LYS A 13 -16.11 9.19 -8.74
N ARG A 14 -16.26 10.03 -7.70
CA ARG A 14 -15.16 10.33 -6.76
C ARG A 14 -14.65 9.08 -6.03
N SER A 15 -15.52 8.17 -5.60
CA SER A 15 -15.09 6.94 -4.90
C SER A 15 -14.34 5.98 -5.82
N ASN A 16 -14.73 5.87 -7.08
CA ASN A 16 -14.01 5.05 -8.06
C ASN A 16 -12.65 5.67 -8.43
N ASP A 17 -12.59 6.97 -8.65
CA ASP A 17 -11.33 7.67 -8.96
C ASP A 17 -10.32 7.60 -7.79
N LEU A 18 -10.80 7.74 -6.55
CA LEU A 18 -9.98 7.58 -5.34
C LEU A 18 -9.48 6.13 -5.17
N ASN A 19 -10.34 5.14 -5.45
CA ASN A 19 -9.94 3.73 -5.41
C ASN A 19 -8.88 3.39 -6.47
N ASP A 20 -8.97 3.98 -7.66
CA ASP A 20 -7.97 3.77 -8.72
C ASP A 20 -6.65 4.47 -8.42
N CYS A 21 -6.69 5.70 -7.88
CA CYS A 21 -5.50 6.38 -7.37
C CYS A 21 -4.82 5.60 -6.25
N HIS A 22 -5.58 5.05 -5.29
CA HIS A 22 -5.05 4.22 -4.21
C HIS A 22 -4.37 2.97 -4.79
N LYS A 23 -5.06 2.20 -5.65
CA LYS A 23 -4.48 0.99 -6.26
C LYS A 23 -3.23 1.29 -7.07
N LYS A 24 -3.23 2.40 -7.82
CA LYS A 24 -2.07 2.84 -8.60
C LYS A 24 -0.88 3.16 -7.70
N PHE A 25 -1.10 3.92 -6.62
CA PHE A 25 -0.07 4.21 -5.62
C PHE A 25 0.55 2.93 -5.05
N ILE A 26 -0.28 1.97 -4.61
CA ILE A 26 0.20 0.69 -4.07
C ILE A 26 1.09 -0.04 -5.08
N LYS A 27 0.62 -0.16 -6.33
CA LYS A 27 1.35 -0.85 -7.38
C LYS A 27 2.69 -0.19 -7.69
N GLU A 28 2.72 1.14 -7.76
CA GLU A 28 3.95 1.90 -8.01
C GLU A 28 4.93 1.78 -6.84
N ALA A 29 4.44 1.89 -5.60
CA ALA A 29 5.24 1.75 -4.40
C ALA A 29 5.87 0.35 -4.29
N VAL A 30 5.10 -0.72 -4.53
CA VAL A 30 5.65 -2.09 -4.54
C VAL A 30 6.70 -2.25 -5.64
N ASN A 31 6.40 -1.83 -6.87
CA ASN A 31 7.35 -1.97 -7.98
C ASN A 31 8.66 -1.23 -7.76
N ALA A 32 8.62 -0.03 -7.17
CA ALA A 32 9.81 0.76 -6.89
C ALA A 32 10.68 0.15 -5.78
N ASN A 33 10.10 -0.62 -4.85
CA ASN A 33 10.78 -1.08 -3.65
C ASN A 33 11.04 -2.60 -3.61
N LYS A 34 10.42 -3.40 -4.49
CA LYS A 34 10.49 -4.88 -4.42
C LYS A 34 11.90 -5.43 -4.48
N GLU A 35 12.78 -4.88 -5.32
CA GLU A 35 14.16 -5.38 -5.45
C GLU A 35 14.96 -5.17 -4.16
N MET A 36 14.79 -4.01 -3.53
CA MET A 36 15.38 -3.74 -2.21
C MET A 36 14.85 -4.73 -1.17
N VAL A 37 13.53 -4.95 -1.11
CA VAL A 37 12.89 -5.91 -0.19
C VAL A 37 13.46 -7.31 -0.39
N ILE A 38 13.52 -7.80 -1.64
CA ILE A 38 14.06 -9.12 -1.98
C ILE A 38 15.51 -9.25 -1.52
N ASN A 39 16.34 -8.24 -1.78
CA ASN A 39 17.74 -8.25 -1.38
C ASN A 39 17.89 -8.21 0.15
N SER A 40 17.07 -7.43 0.84
CA SER A 40 17.06 -7.39 2.31
C SER A 40 16.67 -8.74 2.91
N ILE A 41 15.63 -9.39 2.37
CA ILE A 41 15.19 -10.72 2.82
C ILE A 41 16.31 -11.76 2.62
N LYS A 42 16.90 -11.83 1.42
CA LYS A 42 17.96 -12.81 1.10
C LYS A 42 19.21 -12.68 1.96
N ASN A 43 19.54 -11.45 2.37
CA ASN A 43 20.72 -11.18 3.19
C ASN A 43 20.46 -11.32 4.70
N MET A 44 19.22 -11.50 5.11
CA MET A 44 18.83 -11.61 6.51
C MET A 44 19.03 -13.05 6.99
N LYS A 45 19.93 -13.25 7.96
CA LYS A 45 20.30 -14.59 8.45
C LYS A 45 19.59 -15.03 9.72
N GLN A 46 19.00 -14.09 10.48
CA GLN A 46 18.58 -14.33 11.87
C GLN A 46 17.20 -13.78 12.24
N PHE A 47 16.59 -12.94 11.40
CA PHE A 47 15.31 -12.32 11.69
C PHE A 47 14.23 -12.85 10.76
N ASP A 48 12.98 -12.76 11.22
CA ASP A 48 11.81 -13.06 10.41
C ASP A 48 11.80 -12.14 9.17
N PRO A 49 11.85 -12.68 7.94
CA PRO A 49 11.86 -11.87 6.73
C PRO A 49 10.57 -11.06 6.53
N HIS A 50 9.47 -11.42 7.20
CA HIS A 50 8.25 -10.59 7.23
C HIS A 50 8.50 -9.22 7.87
N PHE A 51 9.45 -9.11 8.80
CA PHE A 51 9.82 -7.84 9.42
C PHE A 51 10.35 -6.82 8.40
N VAL A 52 11.00 -7.28 7.32
CA VAL A 52 11.46 -6.42 6.21
C VAL A 52 10.26 -5.75 5.54
N ILE A 53 9.23 -6.52 5.24
CA ILE A 53 8.03 -6.05 4.56
C ILE A 53 7.29 -5.05 5.44
N GLU A 54 7.14 -5.33 6.73
CA GLU A 54 6.53 -4.39 7.66
C GLU A 54 7.33 -3.09 7.76
N THR A 55 8.65 -3.18 7.89
CA THR A 55 9.53 -2.00 7.98
C THR A 55 9.41 -1.12 6.73
N VAL A 56 9.50 -1.71 5.53
CA VAL A 56 9.40 -0.95 4.27
C VAL A 56 8.00 -0.36 4.09
N THR A 57 6.95 -1.08 4.49
CA THR A 57 5.57 -0.56 4.48
C THR A 57 5.44 0.69 5.34
N LEU A 58 5.97 0.67 6.56
CA LEU A 58 5.94 1.82 7.46
C LEU A 58 6.78 3.00 6.93
N GLN A 59 7.92 2.74 6.29
CA GLN A 59 8.73 3.77 5.66
C GLN A 59 7.99 4.45 4.50
N ILE A 60 7.33 3.69 3.63
CA ILE A 60 6.51 4.24 2.52
C ILE A 60 5.40 5.13 3.08
N ILE A 61 4.70 4.67 4.12
CA ILE A 61 3.65 5.47 4.78
C ILE A 61 4.24 6.74 5.38
N SER A 62 5.36 6.64 6.10
CA SER A 62 6.02 7.80 6.70
C SER A 62 6.37 8.85 5.65
N LEU A 63 6.86 8.45 4.48
CA LEU A 63 7.17 9.36 3.38
C LEU A 63 5.90 9.98 2.76
N ALA A 64 4.82 9.20 2.64
CA ALA A 64 3.53 9.71 2.16
C ALA A 64 2.92 10.74 3.12
N LEU A 65 3.07 10.54 4.44
CA LEU A 65 2.59 11.46 5.46
C LEU A 65 3.47 12.70 5.62
N ALA A 66 4.77 12.61 5.33
CA ALA A 66 5.70 13.73 5.44
C ALA A 66 5.34 14.95 4.57
N GLN A 67 4.52 14.74 3.54
CA GLN A 67 4.05 15.81 2.65
C GLN A 67 2.72 16.45 3.08
N LYS A 68 2.10 15.96 4.17
CA LYS A 68 0.79 16.40 4.64
C LYS A 68 0.92 17.33 5.83
N SER A 69 -0.08 18.20 6.01
CA SER A 69 -0.22 18.97 7.25
C SER A 69 -0.64 18.06 8.41
N GLN A 70 -0.41 18.53 9.64
CA GLN A 70 -0.79 17.78 10.83
C GLN A 70 -2.30 17.50 10.88
N GLU A 71 -3.14 18.46 10.47
CA GLU A 71 -4.60 18.29 10.43
C GLU A 71 -5.00 17.19 9.44
N ALA A 72 -4.42 17.18 8.23
CA ALA A 72 -4.69 16.16 7.23
C ALA A 72 -4.25 14.77 7.69
N ILE A 73 -3.14 14.67 8.44
CA ILE A 73 -2.71 13.41 9.05
C ILE A 73 -3.72 12.93 10.09
N LEU A 74 -4.22 13.81 10.96
CA LEU A 74 -5.22 13.46 11.97
C LEU A 74 -6.54 13.00 11.32
N GLU A 75 -6.96 13.64 10.23
CA GLU A 75 -8.12 13.22 9.44
C GLU A 75 -7.93 11.82 8.84
N ASP A 76 -6.75 11.52 8.27
CA ASP A 76 -6.42 10.20 7.74
C ASP A 76 -6.40 9.11 8.83
N ILE A 77 -5.89 9.44 10.03
CA ILE A 77 -5.91 8.55 11.20
C ILE A 77 -7.35 8.28 11.62
N ALA A 78 -8.15 9.34 11.79
CA ALA A 78 -9.54 9.23 12.25
C ALA A 78 -10.42 8.48 11.22
N GLY A 79 -10.15 8.66 9.94
CA GLY A 79 -10.82 7.97 8.84
C GLY A 79 -10.36 6.53 8.61
N GLY A 80 -9.34 6.05 9.32
CA GLY A 80 -8.80 4.71 9.18
C GLY A 80 -7.89 4.48 7.97
N PHE A 81 -7.68 5.51 7.13
CA PHE A 81 -6.98 5.41 5.86
C PHE A 81 -5.54 4.88 6.00
N ILE A 82 -4.80 5.31 7.03
CA ILE A 82 -3.43 4.86 7.26
C ILE A 82 -3.35 3.36 7.54
N PHE A 83 -4.33 2.81 8.25
CA PHE A 83 -4.39 1.38 8.54
C PHE A 83 -4.71 0.59 7.28
N ASP A 84 -5.70 1.03 6.50
CA ASP A 84 -6.04 0.41 5.20
C ASP A 84 -4.86 0.45 4.23
N LEU A 85 -4.11 1.55 4.23
CA LEU A 85 -2.93 1.73 3.40
C LEU A 85 -1.81 0.76 3.82
N LYS A 86 -1.53 0.64 5.13
CA LYS A 86 -0.57 -0.33 5.68
C LYS A 86 -0.92 -1.74 5.24
N ASP A 87 -2.16 -2.13 5.48
CA ASP A 87 -2.65 -3.46 5.16
C ASP A 87 -2.58 -3.76 3.65
N SER A 88 -2.91 -2.78 2.82
CA SER A 88 -2.88 -2.90 1.36
C SER A 88 -1.47 -3.04 0.82
N LEU A 89 -0.52 -2.22 1.31
CA LEU A 89 0.89 -2.33 0.95
C LEU A 89 1.48 -3.67 1.37
N HIS A 90 1.25 -4.06 2.62
CA HIS A 90 1.75 -5.32 3.15
C HIS A 90 1.22 -6.52 2.35
N ARG A 91 -0.10 -6.56 2.10
CA ARG A 91 -0.71 -7.61 1.24
C ARG A 91 -0.17 -7.57 -0.19
N ALA A 92 0.11 -6.40 -0.75
CA ALA A 92 0.62 -6.28 -2.10
C ALA A 92 2.05 -6.80 -2.22
N PHE A 93 2.94 -6.51 -1.27
CA PHE A 93 4.28 -7.13 -1.21
C PHE A 93 4.19 -8.65 -1.06
N MET A 94 3.36 -9.13 -0.15
CA MET A 94 3.17 -10.58 0.09
C MET A 94 2.62 -11.34 -1.13
N ARG A 95 1.92 -10.65 -2.04
CA ARG A 95 1.35 -11.21 -3.27
C ARG A 95 2.24 -11.03 -4.51
N ASP A 96 3.28 -10.22 -4.43
CA ASP A 96 4.27 -10.14 -5.50
C ASP A 96 5.03 -11.46 -5.57
N SER A 97 5.03 -12.10 -6.74
CA SER A 97 5.59 -13.44 -6.93
C SER A 97 7.07 -13.51 -6.56
N ASN A 98 7.85 -12.46 -6.83
CA ASN A 98 9.28 -12.47 -6.58
C ASN A 98 9.58 -12.29 -5.08
N VAL A 99 8.80 -11.45 -4.41
CA VAL A 99 8.88 -11.30 -2.95
C VAL A 99 8.43 -12.58 -2.27
N TYR A 100 7.33 -13.19 -2.71
CA TYR A 100 6.82 -14.46 -2.17
C TYR A 100 7.84 -15.60 -2.29
N LEU A 101 8.49 -15.73 -3.45
CA LEU A 101 9.60 -16.66 -3.65
C LEU A 101 10.79 -16.36 -2.74
N ALA A 102 11.13 -15.08 -2.54
CA ALA A 102 12.22 -14.68 -1.64
C ALA A 102 11.94 -15.04 -0.17
N LEU A 103 10.66 -15.08 0.24
CA LEU A 103 10.23 -15.55 1.56
C LEU A 103 10.28 -17.08 1.72
N GLY A 104 10.64 -17.82 0.67
CA GLY A 104 10.65 -19.29 0.66
C GLY A 104 9.30 -19.93 0.30
N GLY A 105 8.37 -19.16 -0.27
CA GLY A 105 7.12 -19.70 -0.80
C GLY A 105 7.35 -20.57 -2.04
N GLU A 106 6.53 -21.60 -2.21
CA GLU A 106 6.53 -22.45 -3.40
C GLU A 106 5.41 -22.00 -4.35
N LEU A 107 5.71 -21.81 -5.64
CA LEU A 107 4.66 -21.55 -6.62
C LEU A 107 3.94 -22.87 -6.92
N ASN A 108 2.64 -22.93 -6.64
CA ASN A 108 1.79 -24.02 -7.13
C ASN A 108 1.71 -23.92 -8.67
N VAL A 109 2.62 -24.61 -9.36
CA VAL A 109 2.47 -24.96 -10.77
C VAL A 109 1.52 -26.15 -10.86
N GLY A 110 0.22 -25.83 -10.85
CA GLY A 110 -0.86 -26.73 -11.24
C GLY A 110 -1.27 -26.51 -12.68
#